data_AF-A0A524Q7W5-F1
#
_entry.id   AF-A0A524Q7W5-F1
#
_cell.length_a   1.000
_cell.length_b   1.000
_cell.length_c   1.000
_cell.angle_alpha   90.00
_cell.angle_beta   90.00
_cell.angle_gamma   90.00
#
_symmetry.space_group_name_H-M   'P 1'
#
loop_
_entity.id
_entity.type
_entity.pdbx_description
1 polymer ?
#
loop_
_entity_poly.entity_id
_entity_poly.type
_entity_poly.pdbx_seq_one_letter_code
_entity_poly.pdbx_strand_id
1 'polypeptide(L)' 'LLDKGHSKGKDIRKETALKGVLVPVHPGAEKYYKEVGLMK' A
#
# COMPACT_ATOMS: atom_id res chain seq x y z
N LEU A 1 -12.94 -6.29 1.15
CA LEU A 1 -12.42 -6.70 2.48
C LEU A 1 -12.18 -5.48 3.36
N LEU A 2 -11.44 -4.48 2.88
CA LEU A 2 -11.13 -3.25 3.63
C LEU A 2 -12.31 -2.26 3.73
N ASP A 3 -13.22 -2.32 2.77
CA ASP A 3 -14.40 -1.47 2.58
C ASP A 3 -15.57 -1.77 3.52
N LYS A 4 -15.58 -2.95 4.16
CA LYS A 4 -16.68 -3.39 5.03
C LYS A 4 -16.48 -3.04 6.51
N GLY A 5 -15.25 -2.76 6.93
CA GLY A 5 -14.93 -2.45 8.33
C GLY A 5 -14.98 -0.96 8.69
N HIS A 6 -14.74 -0.07 7.72
CA HIS A 6 -14.76 1.37 7.90
C HIS A 6 -15.15 2.08 6.60
N SER A 7 -15.91 3.18 6.68
CA SER A 7 -16.37 3.93 5.49
C SER A 7 -15.22 4.39 4.59
N LYS A 8 -14.15 4.94 5.18
CA LYS A 8 -12.90 5.32 4.49
C LYS A 8 -12.11 4.15 3.90
N GLY A 9 -12.44 2.90 4.23
CA GLY A 9 -11.79 1.73 3.63
C GLY A 9 -11.96 1.67 2.10
N LYS A 10 -13.02 2.31 1.58
CA LYS A 10 -13.28 2.46 0.14
C LYS A 10 -12.24 3.31 -0.59
N ASP A 11 -11.51 4.16 0.13
CA ASP A 11 -10.50 5.04 -0.46
C ASP A 11 -9.11 4.38 -0.52
N ILE A 12 -8.94 3.20 0.09
CA ILE A 12 -7.66 2.50 0.11
C ILE A 12 -7.37 1.91 -1.26
N ARG A 13 -6.32 2.43 -1.89
CA ARG A 13 -5.86 2.06 -3.23
C ARG A 13 -4.39 1.67 -3.21
N LYS A 14 -4.00 0.63 -3.96
CA LYS A 14 -2.60 0.14 -3.97
C LYS A 14 -1.67 1.18 -4.58
N GLU A 15 -2.16 1.90 -5.59
CA GLU A 15 -1.42 2.90 -6.37
C GLU A 15 -0.95 4.06 -5.50
N THR A 16 -1.69 4.37 -4.43
CA THR A 16 -1.37 5.45 -3.49
C THR A 16 -0.76 4.95 -2.18
N ALA A 17 -0.54 3.63 -2.04
CA ALA A 17 -0.15 3.03 -0.76
C ALA A 17 1.23 3.48 -0.25
N LEU A 18 2.14 3.86 -1.15
CA LEU A 18 3.48 4.34 -0.81
C LEU A 18 3.56 5.87 -0.66
N LYS A 19 2.47 6.59 -0.93
CA LYS A 19 2.47 8.06 -0.89
C LYS A 19 2.51 8.55 0.56
N GLY A 20 3.54 9.31 0.91
CA GLY A 20 3.68 9.91 2.25
C GLY A 20 4.33 8.99 3.28
N VAL A 21 4.93 7.87 2.85
CA VAL A 21 5.75 7.03 3.72
C VAL A 21 7.08 7.75 4.02
N LEU A 22 7.36 8.01 5.31
CA LEU A 22 8.57 8.73 5.76
C LEU A 22 9.68 7.81 6.29
N VAL A 23 9.36 6.54 6.52
CA VAL A 23 10.30 5.53 7.04
C VAL A 23 10.49 4.41 6.02
N PRO A 24 11.61 3.68 6.05
CA PRO A 24 11.82 2.55 5.15
C PRO A 24 10.69 1.53 5.27
N VAL A 25 10.22 1.05 4.12
CA VAL A 25 9.27 -0.06 4.07
C VAL A 25 9.95 -1.34 4.53
N HIS A 26 9.19 -2.19 5.23
CA HIS A 26 9.65 -3.51 5.62
C HIS A 26 10.05 -4.34 4.38
N PRO A 27 11.11 -5.17 4.42
CA PRO A 27 11.60 -5.93 3.25
C PRO A 27 10.55 -6.78 2.54
N GLY A 28 9.63 -7.40 3.30
CA GLY A 28 8.51 -8.16 2.73
C GLY A 28 7.52 -7.29 1.95
N ALA A 29 7.25 -6.07 2.43
CA ALA A 29 6.40 -5.12 1.73
C ALA A 29 7.10 -4.56 0.48
N GLU A 30 8.39 -4.25 0.58
CA GLU A 30 9.22 -3.84 -0.56
C GLU A 30 9.21 -4.90 -1.67
N LYS A 31 9.44 -6.18 -1.33
CA LYS A 31 9.33 -7.29 -2.28
C LYS A 31 7.98 -7.31 -2.99
N TYR A 32 6.88 -7.26 -2.22
CA TYR A 32 5.54 -7.24 -2.78
C TYR A 32 5.31 -6.05 -3.71
N TYR A 33 5.64 -4.83 -3.28
CA TYR A 33 5.42 -3.63 -4.07
C TYR A 33 6.27 -3.60 -5.34
N LYS A 34 7.47 -4.20 -5.34
CA LYS A 34 8.27 -4.42 -6.55
C LYS A 34 7.63 -5.43 -7.49
N GLU A 35 7.16 -6.57 -6.98
CA GLU A 35 6.49 -7.62 -7.78
C GLU A 35 5.23 -7.12 -8.49
N VAL A 36 4.47 -6.23 -7.85
CA VAL A 36 3.25 -5.64 -8.44
C VAL A 36 3.52 -4.34 -9.21
N GLY A 37 4.79 -3.96 -9.41
CA GLY A 37 5.18 -2.81 -10.24
C GLY A 37 4.92 -1.42 -9.63
N LEU A 38 4.73 -1.35 -8.31
CA LEU A 38 4.46 -0.11 -7.57
C LEU A 38 5.71 0.51 -6.93
N MET A 39 6.84 -0.21 -6.95
CA MET A 39 8.13 0.23 -6.43
C MET A 39 9.25 -0.21 -7.39
N LYS A 40 10.23 0.66 -7.65
CA LYS A 40 11.42 0.35 -8.46
C LYS A 40 12.57 -0.08 -7.57
#